data_AF-A0A9D7NVX1-F1
#
_entry.id   AF-A0A9D7NVX1-F1
#
_cell.length_a   1.000
_cell.length_b   1.000
_cell.length_c   1.000
_cell.angle_alpha   90.00
_cell.angle_beta   90.00
_cell.angle_gamma   90.00
#
_symmetry.space_group_name_H-M   'P 1'
#
loop_
_entity.id
_entity.type
_entity.pdbx_description
1 polymer ?
#
loop_
_entity_poly.entity_id
_entity_poly.type
_entity_poly.pdbx_seq_one_letter_code
_entity_poly.pdbx_strand_id
1 'polypeptide(L)' 'MIDHTLLDAYVTTAGDPERLTAAQRPLLGPDWTKLDELLLDLHMMRHGYTTESYDRHLERALVEACADVSVVQRVKDLRL' A
#
# COMPACT_ATOMS: atom_id res chain seq x y z
N MET A 1 -2.32 10.74 -0.58
CA MET A 1 -3.29 9.79 0.01
C MET A 1 -3.48 8.63 -0.95
N ILE A 2 -3.40 7.39 -0.47
CA ILE A 2 -3.60 6.18 -1.25
C ILE A 2 -5.10 5.99 -1.50
N ASP A 3 -5.53 6.06 -2.75
CA ASP A 3 -6.92 5.87 -3.15
C ASP A 3 -7.10 4.61 -4.03
N HIS A 4 -8.34 4.36 -4.45
CA HIS A 4 -8.66 3.23 -5.32
C HIS A 4 -7.93 3.28 -6.67
N THR A 5 -7.79 4.48 -7.26
CA THR A 5 -7.18 4.66 -8.57
C THR A 5 -5.70 4.29 -8.53
N LEU A 6 -4.98 4.76 -7.51
CA LEU A 6 -3.58 4.44 -7.28
C LEU A 6 -3.42 2.94 -7.02
N LEU A 7 -4.26 2.36 -6.17
CA LEU A 7 -4.19 0.93 -5.85
C LEU A 7 -4.46 0.04 -7.08
N ASP A 8 -5.43 0.40 -7.91
CA ASP A 8 -5.73 -0.32 -9.16
C ASP A 8 -4.56 -0.26 -10.15
N ALA A 9 -3.94 0.92 -10.29
CA ALA A 9 -2.76 1.10 -11.12
C ALA A 9 -1.59 0.25 -10.59
N TYR A 10 -1.34 0.30 -9.29
CA TYR A 10 -0.28 -0.46 -8.62
C TYR A 10 -0.46 -1.97 -8.80
N VAL A 11 -1.67 -2.50 -8.61
CA VAL A 11 -1.96 -3.92 -8.79
C VAL A 11 -1.80 -4.33 -10.26
N THR A 12 -2.29 -3.51 -11.19
CA THR A 12 -2.22 -3.80 -12.64
C THR A 12 -0.78 -3.86 -13.14
N THR A 13 0.11 -3.02 -12.59
CA THR A 13 1.53 -3.04 -12.94
C THR A 13 2.35 -4.02 -12.11
N ALA A 14 1.74 -4.70 -11.13
CA ALA A 14 2.42 -5.52 -10.13
C ALA A 14 3.50 -4.73 -9.34
N GLY A 15 3.21 -3.46 -9.04
CA GLY A 15 4.11 -2.57 -8.31
C GLY A 15 5.29 -2.03 -9.14
N ASP A 16 5.37 -2.34 -10.44
CA ASP A 16 6.44 -1.85 -11.32
C ASP A 16 6.09 -0.49 -11.94
N PRO A 17 6.80 0.60 -11.57
CA PRO A 17 6.61 1.94 -12.14
C PRO A 17 6.76 2.00 -13.66
N GLU A 18 7.67 1.20 -14.24
CA GLU A 18 8.00 1.26 -15.66
C GLU A 18 6.85 0.75 -16.54
N ARG A 19 5.92 -0.01 -15.94
CA ARG A 19 4.73 -0.55 -16.63
C ARG A 19 3.55 0.41 -16.61
N LEU A 20 3.68 1.59 -15.98
CA LEU A 20 2.63 2.60 -15.99
C LEU A 20 2.44 3.20 -17.39
N THR A 21 1.18 3.35 -17.79
CA THR A 21 0.85 4.10 -19.00
C THR A 21 1.15 5.58 -18.80
N ALA A 22 1.29 6.34 -19.90
CA ALA A 22 1.49 7.79 -19.83
C ALA A 22 0.38 8.51 -19.04
N ALA A 23 -0.86 8.01 -19.10
CA ALA A 23 -2.00 8.54 -18.35
C ALA A 23 -1.92 8.27 -16.84
N GLN A 24 -1.24 7.19 -16.43
CA GLN A 24 -1.09 6.81 -15.03
C GLN A 24 0.20 7.33 -14.39
N ARG A 25 1.16 7.80 -15.18
CA ARG A 25 2.41 8.40 -14.66
C ARG A 25 2.21 9.46 -13.56
N PRO A 26 1.16 10.32 -13.58
CA PRO A 26 0.91 11.25 -12.48
C PRO A 26 0.62 10.59 -11.12
N LEU A 27 0.23 9.30 -11.11
CA LEU A 27 0.05 8.51 -9.87
C LEU A 27 1.39 8.12 -9.25
N LEU A 28 2.48 8.16 -10.04
CA LEU A 28 3.82 7.93 -9.54
C LEU A 28 4.24 9.14 -8.67
N GLY A 29 4.26 8.93 -7.36
CA GLY A 29 4.56 9.97 -6.40
C GLY A 29 4.78 9.41 -4.99
N PRO A 30 4.80 10.27 -3.96
CA PRO A 30 5.05 9.85 -2.58
C PRO A 30 4.11 8.74 -2.10
N ASP A 31 2.85 8.76 -2.56
CA ASP A 31 1.86 7.74 -2.21
C ASP A 31 2.16 6.37 -2.81
N TRP A 32 2.82 6.31 -3.97
CA TRP A 32 3.28 5.06 -4.57
C TRP A 32 4.34 4.40 -3.71
N THR A 33 5.39 5.16 -3.37
CA THR A 33 6.45 4.69 -2.46
C THR A 33 5.88 4.33 -1.10
N LYS A 34 4.92 5.11 -0.60
CA LYS A 34 4.28 4.81 0.68
C LYS A 34 3.50 3.49 0.65
N LEU A 35 2.81 3.19 -0.45
CA LEU A 35 2.13 1.92 -0.65
C LEU A 35 3.14 0.76 -0.69
N ASP A 36 4.27 0.91 -1.39
CA ASP A 36 5.36 -0.09 -1.41
C ASP A 36 5.85 -0.43 0.00
N GLU A 37 6.15 0.60 0.79
CA GLU A 37 6.62 0.45 2.18
C GLU A 37 5.57 -0.28 3.05
N LEU A 38 4.31 0.14 2.98
CA LEU A 38 3.23 -0.48 3.76
C LEU A 38 3.02 -1.95 3.39
N LEU A 39 3.16 -2.32 2.11
CA LEU A 39 3.06 -3.70 1.66
C LEU A 39 4.25 -4.55 2.15
N LEU A 40 5.43 -3.97 2.25
CA LEU A 40 6.59 -4.64 2.86
C LEU A 40 6.36 -4.85 4.36
N ASP A 41 5.90 -3.82 5.08
CA ASP A 41 5.62 -3.91 6.52
C ASP A 41 4.54 -4.95 6.82
N LEU A 42 3.48 -5.02 6.01
CA LEU A 42 2.45 -6.05 6.10
C LEU A 42 3.00 -7.45 5.84
N HIS A 43 3.92 -7.60 4.87
CA HIS A 43 4.60 -8.86 4.63
C HIS A 43 5.43 -9.29 5.84
N MET A 44 6.18 -8.36 6.44
CA MET A 44 6.97 -8.62 7.64
C MET A 44 6.08 -9.04 8.82
N MET A 45 4.94 -8.37 8.99
CA MET A 45 3.95 -8.69 10.02
C MET A 45 3.38 -10.10 9.84
N ARG A 46 2.96 -10.46 8.61
CA ARG A 46 2.44 -11.79 8.29
C ARG A 46 3.41 -12.91 8.68
N HIS A 47 4.71 -12.67 8.50
CA HIS A 47 5.75 -13.66 8.78
C HIS A 47 6.28 -13.61 10.22
N GLY A 48 5.70 -12.78 11.09
CA GLY A 48 6.08 -12.68 12.51
C GLY A 48 7.42 -12.00 12.75
N TYR A 49 7.87 -11.16 11.82
CA TYR A 49 9.09 -10.37 11.97
C TYR A 49 8.87 -9.04 12.71
N THR A 50 7.63 -8.73 13.06
CA THR A 50 7.23 -7.51 13.77
C THR A 50 6.89 -7.79 15.22
N THR A 51 6.83 -6.73 16.02
CA THR A 51 6.34 -6.79 17.41
C THR A 51 4.88 -6.33 17.46
N GLU A 52 4.14 -6.74 18.49
CA GLU A 52 2.75 -6.30 18.70
C GLU A 52 2.61 -4.76 18.74
N SER A 53 3.61 -4.06 19.28
CA SER A 53 3.63 -2.58 19.27
C SER A 53 3.77 -2.01 17.87
N TYR A 54 4.54 -2.69 17.01
CA TYR A 54 4.73 -2.31 15.63
C TYR A 54 3.47 -2.61 14.80
N ASP A 55 2.80 -3.74 15.03
CA ASP A 55 1.53 -4.07 14.37
C ASP A 55 0.49 -2.98 14.60
N ARG A 56 0.35 -2.51 15.85
CA ARG A 56 -0.53 -1.37 16.17
C ARG A 56 -0.13 -0.06 15.48
N HIS A 57 1.17 0.17 15.30
CA HIS A 57 1.66 1.34 14.59
C HIS A 57 1.34 1.25 13.10
N LEU A 58 1.55 0.08 12.48
CA LEU A 58 1.23 -0.20 11.09
C LEU A 58 -0.27 -0.05 10.82
N GLU A 59 -1.13 -0.54 11.72
CA GLU A 59 -2.58 -0.36 11.64
C GLU A 59 -2.99 1.13 11.60
N ARG A 60 -2.35 1.99 12.41
CA ARG A 60 -2.59 3.44 12.36
C ARG A 60 -2.07 4.05 11.06
N ALA A 61 -0.86 3.66 10.64
CA ALA A 61 -0.27 4.16 9.41
C ALA A 61 -1.11 3.83 8.18
N LEU A 62 -1.74 2.65 8.13
CA LEU A 62 -2.68 2.27 7.08
C LEU A 62 -3.91 3.18 7.06
N VAL A 63 -4.52 3.43 8.22
CA VAL A 63 -5.70 4.31 8.34
C VAL A 63 -5.38 5.76 7.96
N GLU A 64 -4.19 6.25 8.30
CA GLU A 64 -3.74 7.61 7.96
C GLU A 64 -3.38 7.78 6.48
N ALA A 65 -2.81 6.74 5.85
CA ALA A 65 -2.36 6.80 4.47
C ALA A 65 -3.47 6.55 3.44
N CYS A 66 -4.48 5.75 3.79
CA CYS A 66 -5.56 5.33 2.89
C CYS A 66 -6.72 6.31 2.89
N ALA A 67 -7.36 6.48 1.72
CA ALA A 67 -8.50 7.38 1.55
C ALA A 67 -9.73 6.99 2.37
N ASP A 68 -9.94 5.68 2.56
CA ASP A 68 -11.04 5.13 3.35
C ASP A 68 -10.74 3.70 3.83
N VAL A 69 -11.64 3.18 4.66
CA VAL A 69 -11.55 1.84 5.26
C VAL A 69 -11.56 0.71 4.21
N SER A 70 -12.19 0.92 3.07
CA SER A 70 -12.25 -0.08 2.00
C SER A 70 -10.90 -0.18 1.29
N VAL A 71 -10.19 0.95 1.09
CA VAL A 71 -8.81 0.95 0.59
C VAL A 71 -7.87 0.25 1.59
N VAL A 72 -8.01 0.51 2.89
CA VAL A 72 -7.22 -0.18 3.93
C VAL A 72 -7.37 -1.70 3.81
N GLN A 73 -8.61 -2.18 3.70
CA GLN A 73 -8.87 -3.62 3.60
C GLN A 73 -8.24 -4.20 2.32
N ARG A 74 -8.40 -3.51 1.19
CA ARG A 74 -7.80 -3.96 -0.07
C ARG A 74 -6.27 -4.02 -0.02
N VAL A 75 -5.61 -3.07 0.66
CA VAL A 75 -4.15 -3.09 0.84
C VAL A 75 -3.73 -4.28 1.69
N LYS A 76 -4.46 -4.57 2.77
CA LYS A 76 -4.21 -5.76 3.61
C LYS A 76 -4.34 -7.05 2.83
N ASP A 77 -5.39 -7.19 2.02
CA ASP A 77 -5.67 -8.40 1.23
C ASP A 77 -4.56 -8.70 0.19
N LEU A 78 -3.71 -7.72 -0.15
CA LEU A 78 -2.56 -7.96 -1.03
C LEU A 78 -1.42 -8.74 -0.34
N ARG A 79 -1.38 -8.80 0.99
CA ARG A 79 -0.24 -9.33 1.74
C ARG A 79 -0.57 -10.20 2.93
N LEU A 80 -1.72 -10.04 3.57
CA LEU A 80 -2.23 -10.92 4.63
C LEU A 80 -2.98 -12.10 4.00
#